data_AF-A0A810Q7C3-F1
#
_entry.id   AF-A0A810Q7C3-F1
#
_cell.length_a   1.000
_cell.length_b   1.000
_cell.length_c   1.000
_cell.angle_alpha   90.00
_cell.angle_beta   90.00
_cell.angle_gamma   90.00
#
_symmetry.space_group_name_H-M   'P 1'
#
loop_
_entity.id
_entity.type
_entity.pdbx_description
1 polymer ?
#
loop_
_entity_poly.entity_id
_entity_poly.type
_entity_poly.pdbx_seq_one_letter_code
_entity_poly.pdbx_strand_id
1 'polypeptide(L)'
;MSRKFACLYLAVALLVSSIWIASADERDTVQQEVQYSAAVEALDAAGLTSRSSNVLPSGEGLALALELGLPEEETISLSQLPTEALKTSQAQEDAARRKQADTAAAAADAAAKEAARQSLLSEYDGVQLTEAVRLRSAADNDTATSLTIDSGKVARLNDYQDGWYQVTFGQSTGYIPAEYAQPVHYADYEGTSATNTVREELIAYAYTYLGTPYVYGGSSYSGTDCSGFTMAVFAKFGYSLSHGASDQYYTATSVSSEERQAGDLVFFDTFGGISHVGIYLGGGQFIHASSSGGVKVNSLYESYYAACYLGAGRILP
;
A
#
# COMPACT_ATOMS: atom_id res chain seq x y z
N MET A 1 20.97 -18.23 -31.69
CA MET A 1 19.97 -17.83 -30.66
C MET A 1 19.37 -16.51 -31.09
N SER A 2 18.28 -16.55 -31.85
CA SER A 2 16.88 -16.71 -31.38
C SER A 2 16.26 -15.33 -31.20
N ARG A 3 15.65 -14.75 -32.25
CA ARG A 3 14.21 -14.85 -32.58
C ARG A 3 13.22 -14.46 -31.47
N LYS A 4 13.68 -14.00 -30.29
CA LYS A 4 12.80 -13.54 -29.21
C LYS A 4 12.66 -12.02 -29.08
N PHE A 5 13.36 -11.23 -29.87
CA PHE A 5 13.26 -9.76 -29.82
C PHE A 5 12.43 -9.11 -30.94
N ALA A 6 11.95 -9.89 -31.92
CA ALA A 6 11.08 -9.37 -32.99
C ALA A 6 9.57 -9.61 -32.75
N CYS A 7 9.19 -10.44 -31.77
CA CYS A 7 7.77 -10.74 -31.49
C CYS A 7 7.12 -9.78 -30.47
N LEU A 8 7.89 -8.93 -29.78
CA LEU A 8 7.32 -8.04 -28.77
C LEU A 8 6.81 -6.71 -29.34
N TYR A 9 7.24 -6.31 -30.54
CA TYR A 9 6.73 -5.12 -31.23
C TYR A 9 5.56 -5.41 -32.20
N LEU A 10 5.27 -6.67 -32.48
CA LEU A 10 4.12 -7.07 -33.33
C LEU A 10 2.83 -7.32 -32.53
N ALA A 11 2.92 -7.43 -31.20
CA ALA A 11 1.76 -7.65 -30.32
C ALA A 11 1.07 -6.36 -29.85
N VAL A 12 1.64 -5.18 -30.15
CA VAL A 12 1.07 -3.87 -29.74
C VAL A 12 0.45 -3.11 -30.93
N ALA A 13 0.70 -3.52 -32.17
CA ALA A 13 0.16 -2.86 -33.36
C ALA A 13 -1.16 -3.47 -33.90
N LEU A 14 -1.74 -4.49 -33.24
CA LEU A 14 -2.98 -5.15 -33.68
C LEU A 14 -4.20 -4.87 -32.78
N LEU A 15 -4.11 -3.92 -31.84
CA LEU A 15 -5.25 -3.51 -31.01
C LEU A 15 -5.86 -2.15 -31.39
N VAL A 16 -5.41 -1.52 -32.47
CA VAL A 16 -6.03 -0.28 -32.98
C VAL A 16 -6.15 -0.34 -34.49
N SER A 17 -7.21 -0.97 -35.00
CA SER A 17 -7.90 -0.55 -36.24
C SER A 17 -8.88 -1.63 -36.71
N SER A 18 -10.16 -1.46 -36.38
CA SER A 18 -11.29 -1.68 -37.32
C SER A 18 -12.61 -1.43 -36.61
N ILE A 19 -12.86 -0.15 -36.29
CA ILE A 19 -14.22 0.37 -36.27
C ILE A 19 -14.54 0.71 -37.73
N TRP A 20 -15.35 -0.11 -38.38
CA TRP A 20 -16.23 0.31 -39.47
C TRP A 20 -17.55 -0.43 -39.34
N ILE A 21 -18.60 0.36 -39.14
CA ILE A 21 -20.01 -0.04 -39.22
C ILE A 21 -20.42 -0.06 -40.71
N ALA A 22 -21.27 -1.02 -41.05
CA ALA A 22 -22.16 -1.09 -42.22
C ALA A 22 -21.56 -1.39 -43.61
N SER A 23 -21.73 -2.63 -44.08
CA SER A 23 -22.66 -2.93 -45.18
C SER A 23 -22.98 -4.43 -45.18
N ALA A 24 -24.23 -4.77 -44.92
CA ALA A 24 -24.77 -6.08 -45.26
C ALA A 24 -24.89 -6.21 -46.78
N ASP A 25 -25.06 -7.47 -47.20
CA ASP A 25 -25.59 -7.97 -48.48
C ASP A 25 -24.56 -8.53 -49.49
N GLU A 26 -24.88 -9.72 -50.00
CA GLU A 26 -24.28 -10.53 -51.08
C GLU A 26 -23.00 -11.39 -50.88
N ARG A 27 -22.24 -11.32 -49.78
CA ARG A 27 -21.04 -12.20 -49.59
C ARG A 27 -21.26 -13.48 -48.78
N ASP A 28 -22.25 -13.53 -47.91
CA ASP A 28 -22.49 -14.71 -47.03
C ASP A 28 -23.17 -15.88 -47.74
N THR A 29 -23.98 -15.63 -48.77
CA THR A 29 -24.67 -16.70 -49.51
C THR A 29 -23.71 -17.57 -50.32
N VAL A 30 -22.65 -16.98 -50.90
CA VAL A 30 -21.66 -17.71 -51.71
C VAL A 30 -20.70 -18.51 -50.82
N GLN A 31 -20.36 -18.02 -49.62
CA GLN A 31 -19.50 -18.76 -48.69
C GLN A 31 -20.21 -19.94 -48.04
N GLN A 32 -21.52 -19.84 -47.79
CA GLN A 32 -22.30 -20.92 -47.20
C GLN A 32 -22.48 -22.09 -48.18
N GLU A 33 -22.68 -21.83 -49.47
CA GLU A 33 -22.85 -22.87 -50.50
C GLU A 33 -21.56 -23.67 -50.78
N VAL A 34 -20.40 -23.01 -50.72
CA VAL A 34 -19.06 -23.63 -50.86
C VAL A 34 -18.67 -24.47 -49.63
N GLN A 35 -19.20 -24.15 -48.45
CA GLN A 35 -18.97 -24.92 -47.22
C GLN A 35 -19.80 -26.21 -47.16
N TYR A 36 -21.00 -26.22 -47.77
CA TYR A 36 -21.85 -27.42 -47.83
C TYR A 36 -21.27 -28.50 -48.76
N SER A 37 -20.67 -28.14 -49.90
CA SER A 37 -20.09 -29.12 -50.82
C SER A 37 -18.86 -29.81 -50.24
N ALA A 38 -18.01 -29.07 -49.53
CA ALA A 38 -16.83 -29.61 -48.83
C ALA A 38 -17.23 -30.53 -47.66
N ALA A 39 -18.31 -30.22 -46.95
CA ALA A 39 -18.85 -31.08 -45.88
C ALA A 39 -19.45 -32.39 -46.45
N VAL A 40 -20.07 -32.32 -47.62
CA VAL A 40 -20.60 -33.51 -48.32
C VAL A 40 -19.48 -34.38 -48.88
N GLU A 41 -18.41 -33.80 -49.45
CA GLU A 41 -17.21 -34.53 -49.86
C GLU A 41 -16.48 -35.19 -48.68
N ALA A 42 -16.44 -34.52 -47.51
CA ALA A 42 -15.84 -35.09 -46.30
C ALA A 42 -16.66 -36.27 -45.74
N LEU A 43 -18.00 -36.24 -45.87
CA LEU A 43 -18.88 -37.34 -45.50
C LEU A 43 -18.81 -38.51 -46.50
N ASP A 44 -18.62 -38.22 -47.78
CA ASP A 44 -18.40 -39.22 -48.84
C ASP A 44 -17.01 -39.90 -48.70
N ALA A 45 -15.97 -39.13 -48.40
CA ALA A 45 -14.62 -39.63 -48.10
C ALA A 45 -14.55 -40.43 -46.79
N ALA A 46 -15.45 -40.16 -45.83
CA ALA A 46 -15.64 -40.95 -44.62
C ALA A 46 -16.54 -42.19 -44.82
N GLY A 47 -17.02 -42.44 -46.05
CA GLY A 47 -17.80 -43.64 -46.41
C GLY A 47 -19.27 -43.60 -46.00
N LEU A 48 -19.81 -42.44 -45.62
CA LEU A 48 -21.18 -42.26 -45.15
C LEU A 48 -22.10 -41.80 -46.29
N THR A 49 -22.21 -42.60 -47.35
CA THR A 49 -23.26 -42.37 -48.37
C THR A 49 -24.56 -43.04 -47.96
N SER A 50 -25.66 -42.35 -48.22
CA SER A 50 -27.02 -42.77 -47.89
C SER A 50 -27.47 -43.98 -48.71
N ARG A 51 -27.01 -45.20 -48.40
CA ARG A 51 -27.72 -46.45 -48.72
C ARG A 51 -27.43 -47.55 -47.69
N SER A 52 -28.43 -47.72 -46.82
CA SER A 52 -28.87 -48.98 -46.20
C SER A 52 -27.85 -49.90 -45.49
N SER A 53 -28.16 -50.08 -44.20
CA SER A 53 -28.14 -51.34 -43.43
C SER A 53 -26.80 -51.99 -43.09
N ASN A 54 -26.55 -52.01 -41.78
CA ASN A 54 -25.65 -52.91 -41.03
C ASN A 54 -24.15 -52.72 -41.28
N VAL A 55 -23.48 -52.10 -40.30
CA VAL A 55 -22.24 -52.58 -39.62
C VAL A 55 -21.60 -51.36 -38.94
N LEU A 56 -21.86 -51.20 -37.64
CA LEU A 56 -20.99 -50.48 -36.72
C LEU A 56 -20.03 -51.51 -36.12
N PRO A 57 -18.70 -51.35 -36.26
CA PRO A 57 -17.78 -51.87 -35.27
C PRO A 57 -16.62 -50.89 -35.09
N SER A 58 -16.78 -49.89 -34.24
CA SER A 58 -15.70 -49.35 -33.39
C SER A 58 -16.21 -48.12 -32.65
N GLY A 59 -16.00 -48.11 -31.34
CA GLY A 59 -16.50 -47.12 -30.38
C GLY A 59 -15.85 -45.74 -30.47
N GLU A 60 -15.66 -45.20 -31.68
CA GLU A 60 -15.12 -43.84 -31.86
C GLU A 60 -16.21 -42.77 -31.73
N GLY A 61 -17.46 -43.07 -32.13
CA GLY A 61 -18.59 -42.15 -31.95
C GLY A 61 -19.00 -41.97 -30.49
N LEU A 62 -18.81 -43.01 -29.66
CA LEU A 62 -19.12 -42.96 -28.22
C LEU A 62 -18.03 -42.20 -27.43
N ALA A 63 -16.77 -42.29 -27.86
CA ALA A 63 -15.65 -41.61 -27.23
C ALA A 63 -15.74 -40.08 -27.39
N LEU A 64 -16.15 -39.61 -28.58
CA LEU A 64 -16.35 -38.18 -28.83
C LEU A 64 -17.53 -37.60 -28.03
N ALA A 65 -18.57 -38.41 -27.80
CA ALA A 65 -19.72 -38.01 -26.99
C ALA A 65 -19.39 -37.90 -25.49
N LEU A 66 -18.50 -38.76 -24.98
CA LEU A 66 -18.02 -38.71 -23.58
C LEU A 66 -17.04 -37.56 -23.31
N GLU A 67 -16.18 -37.23 -24.27
CA GLU A 67 -15.18 -36.15 -24.15
C GLU A 67 -15.83 -34.74 -24.21
N LEU A 68 -17.05 -34.65 -24.77
CA LEU A 68 -17.89 -33.45 -24.79
C LEU A 68 -18.84 -33.32 -23.58
N GLY A 69 -18.83 -34.28 -22.64
CA GLY A 69 -19.56 -34.19 -21.37
C GLY A 69 -21.09 -34.16 -21.49
N LEU A 70 -21.67 -34.81 -22.50
CA LEU A 70 -23.12 -34.89 -22.66
C LEU A 70 -23.74 -35.89 -21.67
N PRO A 71 -24.77 -35.51 -20.89
CA PRO A 71 -25.42 -36.42 -19.95
C PRO A 71 -26.13 -37.58 -20.68
N GLU A 72 -26.04 -38.78 -20.12
CA GLU A 72 -26.83 -39.93 -20.55
C GLU A 72 -28.32 -39.64 -20.30
N GLU A 73 -29.15 -39.96 -21.30
CA GLU A 73 -30.62 -39.79 -21.35
C GLU A 73 -31.18 -38.47 -21.91
N GLU A 74 -30.85 -38.16 -23.17
CA GLU A 74 -31.86 -37.70 -24.14
C GLU A 74 -31.41 -38.07 -25.56
N THR A 75 -32.16 -38.93 -26.24
CA THR A 75 -31.84 -39.38 -27.61
C THR A 75 -32.02 -38.23 -28.59
N ILE A 76 -30.99 -37.40 -28.76
CA ILE A 76 -30.94 -36.36 -29.80
C ILE A 76 -30.97 -37.07 -31.15
N SER A 77 -31.98 -36.79 -31.98
CA SER A 77 -32.05 -37.36 -33.33
C SER A 77 -30.87 -36.86 -34.16
N LEU A 78 -30.29 -37.69 -35.03
CA LEU A 78 -29.21 -37.27 -35.95
C LEU A 78 -29.57 -36.01 -36.77
N SER A 79 -30.87 -35.76 -36.99
CA SER A 79 -31.39 -34.56 -37.65
C SER A 79 -31.34 -33.27 -36.81
N GLN A 80 -31.14 -33.38 -35.49
CA GLN A 80 -31.12 -32.27 -34.52
C GLN A 80 -29.70 -31.84 -34.11
N LEU A 81 -28.69 -32.68 -34.39
CA LEU A 81 -27.28 -32.38 -34.11
C LEU A 81 -26.79 -31.05 -34.74
N PRO A 82 -27.13 -30.69 -35.98
CA PRO A 82 -26.70 -29.41 -36.55
C PRO A 82 -27.26 -28.21 -35.78
N THR A 83 -28.49 -28.32 -35.28
CA THR A 83 -29.17 -27.28 -34.52
C THR A 83 -28.56 -27.11 -33.13
N GLU A 84 -28.24 -28.20 -32.43
CA GLU A 84 -27.56 -28.15 -31.13
C GLU A 84 -26.11 -27.65 -31.23
N ALA A 85 -25.40 -28.02 -32.30
CA ALA A 85 -24.06 -27.49 -32.57
C ALA A 85 -24.10 -25.97 -32.81
N LEU A 86 -25.10 -25.47 -33.56
CA LEU A 86 -25.29 -24.03 -33.78
C LEU A 86 -25.62 -23.29 -32.48
N LYS A 87 -26.54 -23.83 -31.64
CA LYS A 87 -26.87 -23.23 -30.34
C LYS A 87 -25.66 -23.16 -29.42
N THR A 88 -24.85 -24.21 -29.38
CA THR A 88 -23.64 -24.27 -28.55
C THR A 88 -22.59 -23.27 -29.03
N SER A 89 -22.38 -23.17 -30.35
CA SER A 89 -21.49 -22.17 -30.95
C SER A 89 -21.96 -20.73 -30.66
N GLN A 90 -23.25 -20.45 -30.79
CA GLN A 90 -23.83 -19.14 -30.44
C GLN A 90 -23.67 -18.83 -28.95
N ALA A 91 -23.91 -19.81 -28.07
CA ALA A 91 -23.72 -19.65 -26.62
C ALA A 91 -22.24 -19.40 -26.26
N GLN A 92 -21.30 -20.04 -26.94
CA GLN A 92 -19.87 -19.81 -26.77
C GLN A 92 -19.44 -18.41 -27.25
N GLU A 93 -19.97 -17.95 -28.39
CA GLU A 93 -19.74 -16.58 -28.88
C GLU A 93 -20.32 -15.53 -27.93
N ASP A 94 -21.54 -15.74 -27.43
CA ASP A 94 -22.18 -14.83 -26.48
C ASP A 94 -21.41 -14.78 -25.16
N ALA A 95 -20.91 -15.93 -24.68
CA ALA A 95 -20.04 -15.98 -23.50
C ALA A 95 -18.71 -15.24 -23.74
N ALA A 96 -18.11 -15.39 -24.93
CA ALA A 96 -16.90 -14.66 -25.31
C ALA A 96 -17.13 -13.14 -25.39
N ARG A 97 -18.24 -12.71 -26.01
CA ARG A 97 -18.64 -11.29 -26.10
C ARG A 97 -18.89 -10.70 -24.72
N ARG A 98 -19.58 -11.42 -23.82
CA ARG A 98 -19.78 -10.99 -22.42
C ARG A 98 -18.46 -10.82 -21.69
N LYS A 99 -17.56 -11.82 -21.76
CA LYS A 99 -16.23 -11.73 -21.14
C LYS A 99 -15.40 -10.56 -21.71
N GLN A 100 -15.49 -10.31 -23.01
CA GLN A 100 -14.81 -9.18 -23.65
C GLN A 100 -15.40 -7.84 -23.18
N ALA A 101 -16.72 -7.74 -23.05
CA ALA A 101 -17.40 -6.55 -22.53
C ALA A 101 -17.03 -6.27 -21.07
N ASP A 102 -17.01 -7.29 -20.21
CA ASP A 102 -16.60 -7.16 -18.80
C ASP A 102 -15.15 -6.70 -18.67
N THR A 103 -14.26 -7.26 -19.50
CA THR A 103 -12.84 -6.87 -19.54
C THR A 103 -12.68 -5.42 -20.02
N ALA A 104 -13.44 -5.00 -21.02
CA ALA A 104 -13.41 -3.63 -21.52
C ALA A 104 -13.93 -2.63 -20.49
N ALA A 105 -14.99 -2.98 -19.76
CA ALA A 105 -15.53 -2.15 -18.68
C ALA A 105 -14.51 -1.98 -17.54
N ALA A 106 -13.85 -3.07 -17.13
CA ALA A 106 -12.78 -3.02 -16.12
C ALA A 106 -11.58 -2.17 -16.57
N ALA A 107 -11.19 -2.27 -17.85
CA ALA A 107 -10.11 -1.46 -18.41
C ALA A 107 -10.47 0.04 -18.46
N ALA A 108 -11.73 0.37 -18.78
CA ALA A 108 -12.21 1.75 -18.78
C ALA A 108 -12.25 2.35 -17.37
N ASP A 109 -12.70 1.58 -16.37
CA ASP A 109 -12.66 2.00 -14.95
C ASP A 109 -11.22 2.25 -14.50
N ALA A 110 -10.30 1.33 -14.80
CA ALA A 110 -8.88 1.49 -14.48
C ALA A 110 -8.27 2.74 -15.14
N ALA A 111 -8.59 3.01 -16.41
CA ALA A 111 -8.11 4.20 -17.11
C ALA A 111 -8.67 5.49 -16.49
N ALA A 112 -9.95 5.50 -16.09
CA ALA A 112 -10.55 6.66 -15.43
C ALA A 112 -9.90 6.93 -14.06
N LYS A 113 -9.61 5.89 -13.28
CA LYS A 113 -8.91 5.99 -12.00
C LYS A 113 -7.48 6.51 -12.16
N GLU A 114 -6.75 6.02 -13.16
CA GLU A 114 -5.40 6.49 -13.45
C GLU A 114 -5.39 7.97 -13.89
N ALA A 115 -6.36 8.39 -14.72
CA ALA A 115 -6.50 9.79 -15.11
C ALA A 115 -6.79 10.70 -13.90
N ALA A 116 -7.68 10.27 -12.99
CA ALA A 116 -7.99 11.00 -11.76
C ALA A 116 -6.77 11.11 -10.84
N ARG A 117 -6.02 10.02 -10.67
CA ARG A 117 -4.75 9.98 -9.92
C ARG A 117 -3.73 10.96 -10.50
N GLN A 118 -3.51 10.93 -11.82
CA GLN A 118 -2.55 11.83 -12.48
C GLN A 118 -2.94 13.30 -12.33
N SER A 119 -4.23 13.64 -12.48
CA SER A 119 -4.72 15.00 -12.28
C SER A 119 -4.43 15.47 -10.85
N LEU A 120 -4.77 14.65 -9.85
CA LEU A 120 -4.58 14.98 -8.43
C LEU A 120 -3.11 15.18 -8.08
N LEU A 121 -2.23 14.28 -8.51
CA LEU A 121 -0.78 14.35 -8.24
C LEU A 121 -0.08 15.48 -9.03
N SER A 122 -0.70 16.00 -10.09
CA SER A 122 -0.17 17.16 -10.81
C SER A 122 -0.52 18.49 -10.16
N GLU A 123 -1.62 18.53 -9.40
CA GLU A 123 -2.12 19.73 -8.76
C GLU A 123 -1.65 19.84 -7.29
N TYR A 124 -1.67 18.72 -6.56
CA TYR A 124 -1.39 18.70 -5.12
C TYR A 124 -0.15 17.85 -4.79
N ASP A 125 0.68 18.36 -3.89
CA ASP A 125 1.88 17.70 -3.35
C ASP A 125 1.79 17.47 -1.83
N GLY A 126 0.65 17.81 -1.22
CA GLY A 126 0.38 17.60 0.20
C GLY A 126 -1.07 17.21 0.48
N VAL A 127 -1.28 16.69 1.69
CA VAL A 127 -2.62 16.45 2.24
C VAL A 127 -2.67 16.90 3.69
N GLN A 128 -3.71 17.68 4.03
CA GLN A 128 -4.00 18.08 5.40
C GLN A 128 -5.03 17.14 6.01
N LEU A 129 -4.73 16.61 7.18
CA LEU A 129 -5.64 15.72 7.88
C LEU A 129 -6.75 16.52 8.58
N THR A 130 -8.00 16.11 8.40
CA THR A 130 -9.14 16.70 9.10
C THR A 130 -9.37 16.04 10.46
N GLU A 131 -8.92 14.80 10.63
CA GLU A 131 -9.05 14.01 11.86
C GLU A 131 -7.74 13.27 12.17
N ALA A 132 -7.59 12.74 13.38
CA ALA A 132 -6.41 11.96 13.73
C ALA A 132 -6.47 10.56 13.07
N VAL A 133 -5.46 10.22 12.27
CA VAL A 133 -5.42 8.99 11.48
C VAL A 133 -4.16 8.19 11.77
N ARG A 134 -4.30 6.87 11.93
CA ARG A 134 -3.15 5.97 12.00
C ARG A 134 -2.60 5.72 10.60
N LEU A 135 -1.30 5.94 10.41
CA LEU A 135 -0.61 5.63 9.18
C LEU A 135 -0.56 4.10 8.99
N ARG A 136 -0.78 3.63 7.77
CA ARG A 136 -0.84 2.20 7.44
C ARG A 136 0.27 1.77 6.50
N SER A 137 0.68 0.50 6.56
CA SER A 137 1.72 -0.02 5.66
C SER A 137 1.18 -0.40 4.28
N ALA A 138 -0.13 -0.66 4.16
CA ALA A 138 -0.82 -0.88 2.90
C ALA A 138 -2.15 -0.11 2.83
N ALA A 139 -2.71 -0.02 1.62
CA ALA A 139 -3.99 0.64 1.32
C ALA A 139 -5.18 -0.25 1.73
N ASP A 140 -5.27 -0.57 3.01
CA ASP A 140 -6.31 -1.42 3.59
C ASP A 140 -6.65 -1.00 5.02
N ASN A 141 -7.64 -1.64 5.64
CA ASN A 141 -8.07 -1.32 7.00
C ASN A 141 -7.37 -2.15 8.10
N ASP A 142 -6.48 -3.06 7.75
CA ASP A 142 -5.92 -4.07 8.66
C ASP A 142 -4.46 -3.81 9.04
N THR A 143 -3.73 -3.00 8.26
CA THR A 143 -2.26 -2.85 8.37
C THR A 143 -1.81 -1.54 9.06
N ALA A 144 -2.38 -1.21 10.21
CA ALA A 144 -2.00 0.00 10.94
C ALA A 144 -0.58 -0.07 11.53
N THR A 145 0.18 1.02 11.40
CA THR A 145 1.46 1.23 12.09
C THR A 145 1.24 1.91 13.44
N SER A 146 2.29 2.02 14.26
CA SER A 146 2.24 2.76 15.53
C SER A 146 2.08 4.27 15.36
N LEU A 147 2.41 4.82 14.18
CA LEU A 147 2.36 6.26 13.95
C LEU A 147 0.92 6.73 13.74
N THR A 148 0.50 7.68 14.58
CA THR A 148 -0.73 8.46 14.41
C THR A 148 -0.38 9.87 13.98
N ILE A 149 -1.03 10.37 12.94
CA ILE A 149 -0.92 11.75 12.47
C ILE A 149 -2.15 12.49 12.98
N ASP A 150 -1.96 13.53 13.78
CA ASP A 150 -3.06 14.28 14.39
C ASP A 150 -3.80 15.16 13.39
N SER A 151 -5.04 15.53 13.73
CA SER A 151 -5.82 16.50 12.97
C SER A 151 -5.07 17.84 12.81
N GLY A 152 -5.20 18.44 11.62
CA GLY A 152 -4.55 19.70 11.25
C GLY A 152 -3.11 19.56 10.78
N LYS A 153 -2.47 18.40 10.95
CA LYS A 153 -1.14 18.12 10.41
C LYS A 153 -1.19 17.91 8.90
N VAL A 154 -0.07 18.18 8.24
CA VAL A 154 0.09 18.11 6.78
C VAL A 154 1.20 17.15 6.43
N ALA A 155 0.88 16.16 5.60
CA ALA A 155 1.80 15.16 5.09
C ALA A 155 2.09 15.40 3.61
N ARG A 156 3.28 15.01 3.14
CA ARG A 156 3.62 15.05 1.72
C ARG A 156 2.84 13.95 1.00
N LEU A 157 2.18 14.31 -0.09
CA LEU A 157 1.45 13.37 -0.92
C LEU A 157 2.42 12.74 -1.93
N ASN A 158 2.54 11.41 -1.90
CA ASN A 158 3.36 10.68 -2.85
C ASN A 158 2.50 10.03 -3.95
N ASP A 159 1.35 9.49 -3.56
CA ASP A 159 0.50 8.72 -4.46
C ASP A 159 -0.98 8.69 -4.03
N TYR A 160 -1.85 8.28 -4.95
CA TYR A 160 -3.28 8.04 -4.70
C TYR A 160 -3.76 6.77 -5.41
N GLN A 161 -4.44 5.89 -4.68
CA GLN A 161 -5.06 4.68 -5.25
C GLN A 161 -6.34 4.32 -4.51
N ASP A 162 -7.43 4.07 -5.24
CA ASP A 162 -8.70 3.51 -4.72
C ASP A 162 -9.18 4.13 -3.38
N GLY A 163 -9.12 5.46 -3.24
CA GLY A 163 -9.55 6.16 -2.02
C GLY A 163 -8.50 6.22 -0.89
N TRP A 164 -7.25 5.90 -1.19
CA TRP A 164 -6.11 5.97 -0.27
C TRP A 164 -5.05 6.92 -0.78
N TYR A 165 -4.56 7.79 0.09
CA TYR A 165 -3.36 8.59 -0.16
C TYR A 165 -2.14 7.86 0.40
N GLN A 166 -1.12 7.66 -0.43
CA GLN A 166 0.21 7.35 0.07
C GLN A 166 0.90 8.64 0.45
N VAL A 167 1.32 8.75 1.71
CA VAL A 167 1.85 9.98 2.28
C VAL A 167 3.17 9.74 3.00
N THR A 168 3.99 10.78 3.08
CA THR A 168 5.18 10.82 3.93
C THR A 168 5.00 11.88 5.02
N PHE A 169 5.15 11.49 6.27
CA PHE A 169 5.10 12.37 7.43
C PHE A 169 6.28 12.07 8.36
N GLY A 170 7.13 13.08 8.61
CA GLY A 170 8.44 12.89 9.21
C GLY A 170 9.30 11.94 8.36
N GLN A 171 9.74 10.83 8.95
CA GLN A 171 10.54 9.79 8.27
C GLN A 171 9.71 8.57 7.84
N SER A 172 8.40 8.59 8.06
CA SER A 172 7.52 7.45 7.80
C SER A 172 6.70 7.68 6.55
N THR A 173 6.67 6.66 5.69
CA THR A 173 5.82 6.61 4.50
C THR A 173 4.78 5.49 4.68
N GLY A 174 3.54 5.77 4.32
CA GLY A 174 2.45 4.82 4.43
C GLY A 174 1.17 5.36 3.79
N TYR A 175 0.04 4.74 4.12
CA TYR A 175 -1.27 5.06 3.55
C TYR A 175 -2.23 5.62 4.58
N ILE A 176 -3.05 6.58 4.15
CA ILE A 176 -4.17 7.13 4.90
C ILE A 176 -5.44 7.14 4.02
N PRO A 177 -6.64 6.95 4.59
CA PRO A 177 -7.87 7.07 3.83
C PRO A 177 -8.10 8.51 3.36
N ALA A 178 -8.50 8.68 2.10
CA ALA A 178 -8.72 9.99 1.51
C ALA A 178 -9.89 10.75 2.13
N GLU A 179 -10.85 10.06 2.73
CA GLU A 179 -12.01 10.68 3.40
C GLU A 179 -11.64 11.53 4.63
N TYR A 180 -10.49 11.28 5.26
CA TYR A 180 -10.01 12.00 6.44
C TYR A 180 -8.95 13.06 6.12
N ALA A 181 -8.77 13.38 4.84
CA ALA A 181 -7.73 14.29 4.39
C ALA A 181 -8.21 15.16 3.22
N GLN A 182 -7.68 16.38 3.16
CA GLN A 182 -7.93 17.32 2.08
C GLN A 182 -6.62 17.59 1.33
N PRO A 183 -6.59 17.47 -0.01
CA PRO A 183 -5.43 17.85 -0.81
C PRO A 183 -5.09 19.33 -0.61
N VAL A 184 -3.81 19.62 -0.45
CA VAL A 184 -3.26 20.97 -0.26
C VAL A 184 -1.91 21.10 -0.99
N HIS A 185 -1.42 22.33 -1.14
CA HIS A 185 -0.03 22.54 -1.52
C HIS A 185 0.86 22.44 -0.28
N TYR A 186 1.74 21.45 -0.22
CA TYR A 186 2.61 21.21 0.92
C TYR A 186 3.53 22.41 1.21
N ALA A 187 3.95 23.11 0.16
CA ALA A 187 4.78 24.31 0.26
C ALA A 187 4.16 25.42 1.14
N ASP A 188 2.84 25.50 1.23
CA ASP A 188 2.15 26.51 2.06
C ASP A 188 2.32 26.26 3.56
N TYR A 189 2.70 25.03 3.94
CA TYR A 189 2.86 24.60 5.33
C TYR A 189 4.30 24.29 5.72
N GLU A 190 5.23 24.31 4.76
CA GLU A 190 6.62 23.95 5.00
C GLU A 190 7.26 24.88 6.04
N GLY A 191 7.89 24.27 7.06
CA GLY A 191 8.51 24.99 8.18
C GLY A 191 7.54 25.44 9.28
N THR A 192 6.25 25.11 9.16
CA THR A 192 5.27 25.32 10.24
C THR A 192 5.18 24.10 11.15
N SER A 193 4.50 24.23 12.30
CA SER A 193 4.20 23.08 13.17
C SER A 193 3.27 22.06 12.50
N ALA A 194 2.55 22.42 11.43
CA ALA A 194 1.65 21.50 10.74
C ALA A 194 2.41 20.34 10.07
N THR A 195 3.66 20.56 9.65
CA THR A 195 4.49 19.53 9.00
C THR A 195 5.37 18.75 9.96
N ASN A 196 5.40 19.13 11.24
CA ASN A 196 6.27 18.52 12.23
C ASN A 196 5.54 17.40 12.99
N THR A 197 6.23 16.29 13.19
CA THR A 197 5.83 15.24 14.12
C THR A 197 5.90 15.73 15.56
N VAL A 198 5.14 15.10 16.47
CA VAL A 198 5.24 15.35 17.92
C VAL A 198 6.68 15.18 18.41
N ARG A 199 7.41 14.23 17.85
CA ARG A 199 8.81 13.94 18.18
C ARG A 199 9.73 15.12 17.83
N GLU A 200 9.59 15.70 16.65
CA GLU A 200 10.36 16.88 16.22
C GLU A 200 10.03 18.10 17.07
N GLU A 201 8.75 18.32 17.35
CA GLU A 201 8.31 19.42 18.22
C GLU A 201 8.82 19.26 19.65
N LEU A 202 8.83 18.04 20.18
CA LEU A 202 9.35 17.72 21.51
C LEU A 202 10.84 18.03 21.60
N ILE A 203 11.62 17.64 20.59
CA ILE A 203 13.05 17.93 20.53
C ILE A 203 13.28 19.43 20.43
N ALA A 204 12.54 20.14 19.56
CA ALA A 204 12.64 21.58 19.43
C ALA A 204 12.33 22.29 20.76
N TYR A 205 11.32 21.82 21.50
CA TYR A 205 11.00 22.32 22.83
C TYR A 205 12.06 21.95 23.88
N ALA A 206 12.67 20.77 23.78
CA ALA A 206 13.79 20.42 24.67
C ALA A 206 14.97 21.40 24.51
N TYR A 207 15.25 21.83 23.28
CA TYR A 207 16.30 22.82 23.00
C TYR A 207 16.05 24.20 23.61
N THR A 208 14.79 24.59 23.86
CA THR A 208 14.52 25.89 24.50
C THR A 208 15.00 25.95 25.96
N TYR A 209 15.27 24.79 26.58
CA TYR A 209 15.83 24.72 27.92
C TYR A 209 17.35 24.87 27.96
N LEU A 210 18.07 24.88 26.83
CA LEU A 210 19.53 25.00 26.83
C LEU A 210 20.02 26.13 27.72
N GLY A 211 20.98 25.83 28.60
CA GLY A 211 21.54 26.76 29.57
C GLY A 211 20.73 26.94 30.86
N THR A 212 19.55 26.32 30.99
CA THR A 212 18.79 26.34 32.25
C THR A 212 19.66 25.74 33.38
N PRO A 213 19.84 26.44 34.52
CA PRO A 213 20.67 25.96 35.62
C PRO A 213 20.17 24.65 36.20
N TYR A 214 21.10 23.82 36.68
CA TYR A 214 20.72 22.61 37.40
C TYR A 214 20.25 22.95 38.83
N VAL A 215 19.05 22.50 39.19
CA VAL A 215 18.49 22.61 40.54
C VAL A 215 17.81 21.29 40.89
N TYR A 216 18.32 20.62 41.93
CA TYR A 216 17.75 19.35 42.40
C TYR A 216 16.27 19.49 42.78
N GLY A 217 15.41 18.61 42.27
CA GLY A 217 13.95 18.66 42.43
C GLY A 217 13.26 19.76 41.62
N GLY A 218 13.99 20.49 40.77
CA GLY A 218 13.45 21.53 39.91
C GLY A 218 12.90 20.96 38.58
N SER A 219 11.94 21.67 37.99
CA SER A 219 11.30 21.29 36.72
C SER A 219 10.87 22.51 35.88
N SER A 220 11.63 23.62 35.95
CA SER A 220 11.29 24.87 35.27
C SER A 220 12.51 25.57 34.66
N TYR A 221 12.28 26.61 33.87
CA TYR A 221 13.35 27.44 33.26
C TYR A 221 14.21 28.21 34.26
N SER A 222 13.77 28.39 35.53
CA SER A 222 14.62 28.98 36.57
C SER A 222 15.56 27.97 37.22
N GLY A 223 15.36 26.67 36.95
CA GLY A 223 16.12 25.60 37.56
C GLY A 223 15.45 24.25 37.37
N THR A 224 16.20 23.26 36.90
CA THR A 224 15.70 21.90 36.67
C THR A 224 16.74 20.84 37.00
N ASP A 225 16.31 19.66 37.44
CA ASP A 225 17.18 18.48 37.44
C ASP A 225 16.93 17.63 36.20
N CYS A 226 17.62 16.49 36.09
CA CYS A 226 17.59 15.66 34.89
C CYS A 226 16.20 15.12 34.59
N SER A 227 15.51 14.57 35.59
CA SER A 227 14.19 13.97 35.42
C SER A 227 13.05 15.00 35.49
N GLY A 228 13.23 16.12 36.19
CA GLY A 228 12.35 17.28 36.13
C GLY A 228 12.37 17.96 34.76
N PHE A 229 13.52 17.94 34.08
CA PHE A 229 13.65 18.46 32.71
C PHE A 229 12.86 17.60 31.73
N THR A 230 13.07 16.29 31.75
CA THR A 230 12.31 15.36 30.89
C THR A 230 10.83 15.43 31.21
N MET A 231 10.45 15.46 32.49
CA MET A 231 9.06 15.61 32.92
C MET A 231 8.41 16.88 32.34
N ALA A 232 9.07 18.03 32.45
CA ALA A 232 8.54 19.30 31.94
C ALA A 232 8.42 19.33 30.41
N VAL A 233 9.39 18.72 29.71
CA VAL A 233 9.36 18.59 28.24
C VAL A 233 8.20 17.71 27.80
N PHE A 234 8.06 16.51 28.36
CA PHE A 234 7.00 15.56 27.98
C PHE A 234 5.60 16.05 28.37
N ALA A 235 5.46 16.71 29.52
CA ALA A 235 4.18 17.27 29.97
C ALA A 235 3.60 18.31 28.99
N LYS A 236 4.46 19.05 28.29
CA LYS A 236 4.03 20.02 27.25
C LYS A 236 3.26 19.36 26.10
N PHE A 237 3.55 18.09 25.82
CA PHE A 237 2.94 17.28 24.76
C PHE A 237 1.91 16.28 25.31
N GLY A 238 1.45 16.47 26.55
CA GLY A 238 0.40 15.66 27.16
C GLY A 238 0.87 14.35 27.80
N TYR A 239 2.18 14.10 27.86
CA TYR A 239 2.74 12.89 28.49
C TYR A 239 3.17 13.19 29.93
N SER A 240 2.46 12.61 30.90
CA SER A 240 2.79 12.76 32.32
C SER A 240 3.90 11.78 32.70
N LEU A 241 5.00 12.30 33.24
CA LEU A 241 6.10 11.51 33.79
C LEU A 241 6.24 11.77 35.28
N SER A 242 6.65 10.76 36.04
CA SER A 242 7.10 10.95 37.43
C SER A 242 8.39 11.78 37.46
N HIS A 243 8.62 12.52 38.55
CA HIS A 243 9.83 13.33 38.70
C HIS A 243 11.10 12.51 38.92
N GLY A 244 11.02 11.21 39.23
CA GLY A 244 12.19 10.34 39.45
C GLY A 244 12.69 9.65 38.18
N ALA A 245 14.00 9.65 37.94
CA ALA A 245 14.60 8.97 36.78
C ALA A 245 14.32 7.46 36.77
N SER A 246 14.35 6.79 37.94
CA SER A 246 13.98 5.38 38.08
C SER A 246 12.54 5.09 37.65
N ASP A 247 11.59 5.92 38.09
CA ASP A 247 10.18 5.75 37.75
C ASP A 247 9.95 5.95 36.26
N GLN A 248 10.63 6.94 35.66
CA GLN A 248 10.60 7.15 34.21
C GLN A 248 11.15 5.95 33.44
N TYR A 249 12.24 5.35 33.92
CA TYR A 249 12.81 4.14 33.33
C TYR A 249 11.82 2.97 33.34
N TYR A 250 11.18 2.71 34.48
CA TYR A 250 10.23 1.60 34.60
C TYR A 250 8.89 1.85 33.89
N THR A 251 8.55 3.12 33.63
CA THR A 251 7.36 3.50 32.85
C THR A 251 7.61 3.40 31.34
N ALA A 252 8.85 3.59 30.90
CA ALA A 252 9.20 3.60 29.48
C ALA A 252 9.24 2.18 28.89
N THR A 253 8.82 2.06 27.63
CA THR A 253 9.01 0.82 26.86
C THR A 253 10.48 0.70 26.47
N SER A 254 11.17 -0.34 26.94
CA SER A 254 12.58 -0.59 26.62
C SER A 254 12.82 -0.63 25.10
N VAL A 255 13.84 0.08 24.63
CA VAL A 255 14.26 0.07 23.21
C VAL A 255 15.72 -0.37 23.08
N SER A 256 16.00 -1.18 22.07
CA SER A 256 17.37 -1.57 21.74
C SER A 256 18.16 -0.39 21.18
N SER A 257 19.49 -0.52 21.12
CA SER A 257 20.36 0.51 20.55
C SER A 257 20.04 0.80 19.08
N GLU A 258 19.60 -0.23 18.35
CA GLU A 258 19.24 -0.22 16.93
C GLU A 258 17.86 0.41 16.68
N GLU A 259 16.92 0.24 17.60
CA GLU A 259 15.55 0.77 17.49
C GLU A 259 15.39 2.18 18.04
N ARG A 260 16.38 2.65 18.80
CA ARG A 260 16.36 3.93 19.50
C ARG A 260 16.30 5.11 18.52
N GLN A 261 15.34 5.99 18.76
CA GLN A 261 15.03 7.14 17.93
C GLN A 261 15.13 8.45 18.72
N ALA A 262 15.43 9.56 18.05
CA ALA A 262 15.47 10.88 18.69
C ALA A 262 14.14 11.15 19.41
N GLY A 263 14.14 11.65 20.65
CA GLY A 263 12.96 11.77 21.51
C GLY A 263 12.77 10.61 22.48
N ASP A 264 13.45 9.48 22.31
CA ASP A 264 13.49 8.42 23.33
C ASP A 264 14.31 8.89 24.54
N LEU A 265 13.98 8.40 25.74
CA LEU A 265 14.75 8.67 26.95
C LEU A 265 15.99 7.77 27.01
N VAL A 266 17.10 8.31 27.50
CA VAL A 266 18.35 7.58 27.78
C VAL A 266 18.68 7.66 29.27
N PHE A 267 19.12 6.55 29.84
CA PHE A 267 19.26 6.39 31.29
C PHE A 267 20.67 5.96 31.67
N PHE A 268 21.13 6.40 32.86
CA PHE A 268 22.50 6.20 33.30
C PHE A 268 22.62 5.92 34.81
N ASP A 269 23.69 5.21 35.18
CA ASP A 269 24.17 4.98 36.54
C ASP A 269 25.35 5.89 36.90
N THR A 270 25.03 7.14 37.27
CA THR A 270 26.03 8.17 37.60
C THR A 270 26.39 8.22 39.09
N PHE A 271 25.53 7.71 39.97
CA PHE A 271 25.76 7.71 41.42
C PHE A 271 25.14 6.51 42.17
N GLY A 272 24.80 5.44 41.45
CA GLY A 272 24.19 4.21 41.97
C GLY A 272 22.79 3.97 41.42
N GLY A 273 22.61 2.88 40.67
CA GLY A 273 21.31 2.52 40.08
C GLY A 273 20.85 3.51 39.01
N ILE A 274 19.55 3.51 38.68
CA ILE A 274 18.98 4.44 37.69
C ILE A 274 18.94 5.85 38.28
N SER A 275 19.97 6.64 38.01
CA SER A 275 20.26 7.88 38.73
C SER A 275 20.20 9.11 37.85
N HIS A 276 20.22 8.94 36.53
CA HIS A 276 20.22 10.06 35.60
C HIS A 276 19.46 9.73 34.30
N VAL A 277 18.88 10.76 33.69
CA VAL A 277 18.07 10.65 32.47
C VAL A 277 18.30 11.84 31.53
N GLY A 278 18.15 11.61 30.23
CA GLY A 278 18.11 12.64 29.20
C GLY A 278 17.25 12.23 28.01
N ILE A 279 17.11 13.14 27.04
CA ILE A 279 16.35 12.91 25.80
C ILE A 279 17.35 12.69 24.68
N TYR A 280 17.25 11.55 24.00
CA TYR A 280 18.09 11.23 22.85
C TYR A 280 17.78 12.15 21.67
N LEU A 281 18.79 12.56 20.91
CA LEU A 281 18.66 13.50 19.79
C LEU A 281 18.97 12.86 18.43
N GLY A 282 19.32 11.57 18.40
CA GLY A 282 19.90 10.94 17.22
C GLY A 282 21.42 11.14 17.13
N GLY A 283 22.08 10.37 16.26
CA GLY A 283 23.52 10.50 16.01
C GLY A 283 24.42 10.31 17.24
N GLY A 284 23.96 9.58 18.27
CA GLY A 284 24.70 9.41 19.52
C GLY A 284 24.64 10.59 20.48
N GLN A 285 23.87 11.64 20.20
CA GLN A 285 23.74 12.82 21.06
C GLN A 285 22.49 12.76 21.94
N PHE A 286 22.53 13.41 23.09
CA PHE A 286 21.37 13.56 23.97
C PHE A 286 21.40 14.91 24.70
N ILE A 287 20.22 15.45 25.02
CA ILE A 287 20.06 16.65 25.83
C ILE A 287 19.63 16.27 27.24
N HIS A 288 20.23 16.89 28.25
CA HIS A 288 19.92 16.61 29.65
C HIS A 288 20.30 17.79 30.55
N ALA A 289 19.72 17.85 31.76
CA ALA A 289 20.19 18.75 32.81
C ALA A 289 21.33 18.09 33.58
N SER A 290 22.52 18.70 33.57
CA SER A 290 23.71 18.23 34.28
C SER A 290 24.01 19.09 35.50
N SER A 291 24.40 18.47 36.60
CA SER A 291 24.94 19.17 37.78
C SER A 291 26.15 20.07 37.45
N SER A 292 26.85 19.78 36.34
CA SER A 292 27.91 20.62 35.80
C SER A 292 27.47 21.28 34.49
N GLY A 293 26.96 22.51 34.58
CA GLY A 293 26.65 23.35 33.42
C GLY A 293 25.18 23.41 32.99
N GLY A 294 24.25 22.86 33.78
CA GLY A 294 22.81 22.98 33.50
C GLY A 294 22.36 22.11 32.32
N VAL A 295 21.30 22.53 31.63
CA VAL A 295 20.79 21.83 30.44
C VAL A 295 21.74 22.01 29.26
N LYS A 296 22.27 20.90 28.75
CA LYS A 296 23.25 20.86 27.66
C LYS A 296 23.12 19.59 26.83
N VAL A 297 23.82 19.58 25.70
CA VAL A 297 23.96 18.40 24.83
C VAL A 297 25.31 17.75 25.09
N ASN A 298 25.31 16.43 25.23
CA ASN A 298 26.51 15.61 25.29
C ASN A 298 26.39 14.41 24.33
N SER A 299 27.52 13.79 24.04
CA SER A 299 27.57 12.53 23.30
C SER A 299 27.55 11.34 24.26
N LEU A 300 26.77 10.31 23.91
CA LEU A 300 26.74 9.03 24.61
C LEU A 300 28.07 8.27 24.51
N TYR A 301 28.91 8.63 23.55
CA TYR A 301 30.22 8.03 23.34
C TYR A 301 31.34 8.72 24.12
N GLU A 302 31.03 9.81 24.85
CA GLU A 302 31.98 10.37 25.81
C GLU A 302 32.26 9.35 26.91
N SER A 303 33.53 9.20 27.31
CA SER A 303 33.97 8.13 28.22
C SER A 303 33.17 8.06 29.52
N TYR A 304 32.76 9.21 30.07
CA TYR A 304 31.92 9.27 31.26
C TYR A 304 30.54 8.66 31.03
N TYR A 305 29.80 9.12 30.02
CA TYR A 305 28.44 8.64 29.74
C TYR A 305 28.41 7.22 29.19
N ALA A 306 29.42 6.84 28.40
CA ALA A 306 29.55 5.47 27.91
C ALA A 306 29.74 4.46 29.05
N ALA A 307 30.50 4.83 30.08
CA ALA A 307 30.78 3.96 31.22
C ALA A 307 29.56 3.76 32.14
N CYS A 308 28.61 4.71 32.15
CA CYS A 308 27.43 4.65 33.00
C CYS A 308 26.12 4.41 32.24
N TYR A 309 26.13 4.19 30.93
CA TYR A 309 24.92 4.00 30.15
C TYR A 309 24.19 2.70 30.54
N LEU A 310 22.91 2.81 30.88
CA LEU A 310 22.07 1.67 31.26
C LEU A 310 21.18 1.19 30.11
N GLY A 311 20.67 2.12 29.29
CA GLY A 311 19.75 1.80 28.21
C GLY A 311 18.89 2.97 27.81
N ALA A 312 17.91 2.70 26.94
CA ALA A 312 16.96 3.68 26.44
C ALA A 312 15.53 3.16 26.57
N GLY A 313 14.58 4.09 26.69
CA GLY A 313 13.16 3.79 26.81
C GLY A 313 12.30 4.79 26.04
N ARG A 314 11.22 4.31 25.46
CA ARG A 314 10.29 5.09 24.64
C ARG A 314 9.00 5.39 25.42
N ILE A 315 8.61 6.67 25.37
CA ILE A 315 7.33 7.18 25.90
C ILE A 315 6.35 7.50 24.77
N LEU A 316 6.87 8.02 23.66
CA LEU A 316 6.06 8.36 22.48
C LEU A 316 5.55 7.09 21.78
N PRO A 317 4.34 7.11 21.18
CA PRO A 317 3.81 5.99 20.41
C PRO A 317 4.65 5.65 19.18
#